data_AF-A0A2G2EIP7-F1
#
_entry.id   AF-A0A2G2EIP7-F1
#
_cell.length_a   1.000
_cell.length_b   1.000
_cell.length_c   1.000
_cell.angle_alpha   90.00
_cell.angle_beta   90.00
_cell.angle_gamma   90.00
#
_symmetry.space_group_name_H-M   'P 1'
#
loop_
_entity.id
_entity.type
_entity.pdbx_description
1 polymer ?
#
loop_
_entity_poly.entity_id
_entity_poly.type
_entity_poly.pdbx_seq_one_letter_code
_entity_poly.pdbx_strand_id
1 'polypeptide(L)'
;MESKRARYERILQRYLPGPFVEMVIDLLMAHTVQFKIVKPRKTKLGDFRANNKHGKTQITINGDLNPYSFLVTTLHEFAHLTNFLEFGHRVPPHGKEWKLHYTRLLLPVIDHSETPEVLRVALLKSTTNMKASSCTDQQLQRTLLTFDSRNDNLLTLEKLPKNCTFALSGKTFEKGILRRTRYLCTDVNSKRQYLVSALAHVELIENEEQL
;
A
#
# COMPACT_ATOMS: atom_id res chain seq x y z
N MET A 1 12.94 -18.34 -28.00
CA MET A 1 12.22 -18.29 -26.72
C MET A 1 12.35 -16.88 -26.15
N GLU A 2 11.29 -16.30 -25.59
CA GLU A 2 11.32 -14.97 -24.92
C GLU A 2 12.27 -15.05 -23.71
N SER A 3 13.17 -14.07 -23.55
CA SER A 3 14.07 -14.04 -22.38
C SER A 3 13.26 -13.78 -21.11
N LYS A 4 13.76 -14.25 -19.96
CA LYS A 4 13.11 -14.00 -18.65
C LYS A 4 12.91 -12.50 -18.40
N ARG A 5 13.88 -11.68 -18.81
CA ARG A 5 13.86 -10.22 -18.69
C ARG A 5 12.75 -9.59 -19.54
N ALA A 6 12.70 -9.92 -20.84
CA ALA A 6 11.67 -9.42 -21.75
C ALA A 6 10.26 -9.80 -21.29
N ARG A 7 10.10 -11.02 -20.76
CA ARG A 7 8.84 -11.45 -20.15
C ARG A 7 8.43 -10.59 -18.96
N TYR A 8 9.38 -10.23 -18.08
CA TYR A 8 9.08 -9.35 -16.94
C TYR A 8 8.72 -7.95 -17.39
N GLU A 9 9.48 -7.36 -18.30
CA GLU A 9 9.20 -6.05 -18.88
C GLU A 9 7.78 -5.97 -19.45
N ARG A 10 7.41 -6.94 -20.31
CA ARG A 10 6.09 -7.01 -20.93
C ARG A 10 4.94 -7.04 -19.92
N ILE A 11 5.14 -7.67 -18.77
CA ILE A 11 4.14 -7.77 -17.71
C ILE A 11 4.14 -6.51 -16.84
N LEU A 12 5.31 -6.11 -16.35
CA LEU A 12 5.45 -5.07 -15.33
C LEU A 12 5.19 -3.66 -15.85
N GLN A 13 5.42 -3.39 -17.14
CA GLN A 13 5.04 -2.11 -17.76
C GLN A 13 3.56 -1.76 -17.61
N ARG A 14 2.69 -2.74 -17.33
CA ARG A 14 1.25 -2.54 -17.09
C ARG A 14 0.93 -2.10 -15.66
N TYR A 15 1.86 -2.27 -14.73
CA TYR A 15 1.66 -2.09 -13.29
C TYR A 15 2.60 -1.06 -12.67
N LEU A 16 3.64 -0.64 -13.38
CA LEU A 16 4.64 0.30 -12.89
C LEU A 16 4.67 1.56 -13.77
N PRO A 17 5.06 2.72 -13.22
CA PRO A 17 5.45 3.86 -14.04
C PRO A 17 6.67 3.47 -14.87
N GLY A 18 6.66 3.83 -16.16
CA GLY A 18 7.70 3.45 -17.14
C GLY A 18 9.15 3.60 -16.63
N PRO A 19 9.53 4.73 -15.99
CA PRO A 19 10.89 4.95 -15.52
C PRO A 19 11.40 3.95 -14.46
N PHE A 20 10.50 3.26 -13.77
CA PHE A 20 10.86 2.34 -12.67
C PHE A 20 10.71 0.86 -13.03
N VAL A 21 10.34 0.54 -14.28
CA VAL A 21 10.16 -0.85 -14.73
C VAL A 21 11.48 -1.62 -14.62
N GLU A 22 12.57 -1.09 -15.18
CA GLU A 22 13.88 -1.75 -15.16
C GLU A 22 14.40 -1.96 -13.74
N MET A 23 14.20 -0.98 -12.85
CA MET A 23 14.58 -1.11 -11.44
C MET A 23 13.96 -2.34 -10.77
N VAL A 24 12.67 -2.58 -11.00
CA VAL A 24 11.97 -3.74 -10.42
C VAL A 24 12.39 -5.04 -11.11
N ILE A 25 12.68 -5.01 -12.41
CA ILE A 25 13.24 -6.16 -13.13
C ILE A 25 14.60 -6.56 -12.55
N ASP A 26 15.49 -5.60 -12.30
CA ASP A 26 16.79 -5.87 -11.69
C ASP A 26 16.65 -6.52 -10.32
N LEU A 27 15.71 -6.05 -9.49
CA LEU A 27 15.40 -6.70 -8.21
C LEU A 27 14.93 -8.16 -8.39
N LEU A 28 14.08 -8.44 -9.38
CA LEU A 28 13.60 -9.79 -9.67
C LEU A 28 14.68 -10.72 -10.26
N MET A 29 15.65 -10.14 -10.96
CA MET A 29 16.78 -10.88 -11.55
C MET A 29 17.84 -11.19 -10.50
N ALA A 30 18.09 -10.26 -9.56
CA ALA A 30 19.08 -10.42 -8.50
C ALA A 30 18.65 -11.39 -7.40
N HIS A 31 17.35 -11.64 -7.22
CA HIS A 31 16.84 -12.45 -6.12
C HIS A 31 16.06 -13.69 -6.58
N THR A 32 16.32 -14.82 -5.93
CA THR A 32 15.51 -16.04 -6.12
C THR A 32 14.22 -15.94 -5.31
N VAL A 33 13.19 -15.33 -5.91
CA VAL A 33 11.88 -15.14 -5.28
C VAL A 33 10.75 -15.43 -6.26
N GLN A 34 9.67 -16.06 -5.78
CA GLN A 34 8.44 -16.14 -6.54
C GLN A 34 7.65 -14.84 -6.41
N PHE A 35 7.69 -14.00 -7.43
CA PHE A 35 6.87 -12.79 -7.49
C PHE A 35 5.54 -13.07 -8.19
N LYS A 36 4.42 -12.71 -7.55
CA LYS A 36 3.08 -12.90 -8.10
C LYS A 36 2.23 -11.64 -7.97
N ILE A 37 1.59 -11.28 -9.08
CA ILE A 37 0.49 -10.33 -9.06
C ILE A 37 -0.79 -11.13 -8.82
N VAL A 38 -1.53 -10.78 -7.77
CA VAL A 38 -2.67 -11.57 -7.27
C VAL A 38 -3.96 -10.77 -7.27
N LYS A 39 -5.09 -11.47 -7.13
CA LYS A 39 -6.39 -10.82 -6.94
C LYS A 39 -6.37 -9.92 -5.69
N PRO A 40 -7.09 -8.78 -5.72
CA PRO A 40 -7.07 -7.81 -4.63
C PRO A 40 -7.55 -8.42 -3.31
N ARG A 41 -6.86 -8.06 -2.22
CA ARG A 41 -7.20 -8.43 -0.85
C ARG A 41 -7.53 -7.17 -0.06
N LYS A 42 -8.60 -7.22 0.73
CA LYS A 42 -9.01 -6.08 1.57
C LYS A 42 -8.07 -5.79 2.74
N THR A 43 -7.31 -6.78 3.20
CA THR A 43 -6.52 -6.68 4.44
C THR A 43 -5.06 -6.31 4.23
N LYS A 44 -4.53 -6.42 3.00
CA LYS A 44 -3.14 -6.09 2.68
C LYS A 44 -2.95 -5.86 1.18
N LEU A 45 -2.00 -4.98 0.85
CA LEU A 45 -1.64 -4.63 -0.53
C LEU A 45 -0.54 -5.55 -1.07
N GLY A 46 0.43 -5.89 -0.22
CA GLY A 46 1.54 -6.79 -0.48
C GLY A 46 1.67 -7.87 0.59
N ASP A 47 2.48 -8.90 0.33
CA ASP A 47 2.86 -9.93 1.32
C ASP A 47 4.17 -10.62 0.91
N PHE A 48 5.20 -10.45 1.71
CA PHE A 48 6.42 -11.25 1.69
C PHE A 48 6.29 -12.48 2.60
N ARG A 49 6.78 -13.63 2.11
CA ARG A 49 6.93 -14.87 2.89
C ARG A 49 8.29 -15.48 2.62
N ALA A 50 9.08 -15.64 3.69
CA ALA A 50 10.35 -16.37 3.65
C ALA A 50 10.18 -17.82 3.19
N ASN A 51 9.18 -18.52 3.74
CA ASN A 51 8.81 -19.88 3.34
C ASN A 51 7.29 -19.93 3.12
N ASN A 52 6.85 -20.08 1.87
CA ASN A 52 5.45 -20.38 1.58
C ASN A 52 5.12 -21.85 1.91
N LYS A 53 3.88 -22.28 1.65
CA LYS A 53 3.42 -23.66 1.92
C LYS A 53 4.23 -24.76 1.19
N HIS A 54 5.08 -24.40 0.24
CA HIS A 54 5.96 -25.28 -0.52
C HIS A 54 7.46 -25.01 -0.26
N GLY A 55 7.79 -24.29 0.82
CA GLY A 55 9.17 -23.97 1.20
C GLY A 55 9.86 -22.95 0.29
N LYS A 56 9.11 -22.17 -0.51
CA LYS A 56 9.68 -21.17 -1.42
C LYS A 56 9.46 -19.76 -0.93
N THR A 57 10.48 -18.92 -1.07
CA THR A 57 10.39 -17.48 -0.85
C THR A 57 9.44 -16.85 -1.88
N GLN A 58 8.51 -16.00 -1.41
CA GLN A 58 7.45 -15.45 -2.23
C GLN A 58 7.15 -13.99 -1.87
N ILE A 59 6.89 -13.19 -2.90
CA ILE A 59 6.28 -11.86 -2.80
C ILE A 59 4.97 -11.89 -3.59
N THR A 60 3.89 -11.38 -2.99
CA THR A 60 2.61 -11.19 -3.69
C THR A 60 2.16 -9.74 -3.60
N ILE A 61 1.71 -9.15 -4.71
CA ILE A 61 1.19 -7.78 -4.77
C ILE A 61 -0.21 -7.80 -5.37
N ASN A 62 -1.14 -7.03 -4.82
CA ASN A 62 -2.48 -6.89 -5.39
C ASN A 62 -2.39 -6.21 -6.78
N GLY A 63 -3.09 -6.77 -7.77
CA GLY A 63 -3.00 -6.31 -9.16
C GLY A 63 -3.88 -5.11 -9.54
N ASP A 64 -4.67 -4.57 -8.61
CA ASP A 64 -5.57 -3.43 -8.82
C ASP A 64 -5.00 -2.09 -8.35
N LEU A 65 -3.77 -2.08 -7.84
CA LEU A 65 -3.11 -0.86 -7.37
C LEU A 65 -2.79 0.08 -8.55
N ASN A 66 -2.91 1.39 -8.32
CA ASN A 66 -2.34 2.37 -9.24
C ASN A 66 -0.81 2.19 -9.35
N PRO A 67 -0.17 2.66 -10.45
CA PRO A 67 1.23 2.36 -10.72
C PRO A 67 2.22 2.74 -9.59
N TYR A 68 2.00 3.88 -8.93
CA TYR A 68 2.85 4.30 -7.81
C TYR A 68 2.59 3.51 -6.54
N SER A 69 1.33 3.16 -6.25
CA SER A 69 0.99 2.27 -5.14
C SER A 69 1.60 0.87 -5.33
N PHE A 70 1.57 0.35 -6.57
CA PHE A 70 2.19 -0.93 -6.92
C PHE A 70 3.70 -0.87 -6.73
N LEU A 71 4.37 0.18 -7.21
CA LEU A 71 5.81 0.39 -7.03
C LEU A 71 6.20 0.43 -5.55
N VAL A 72 5.58 1.32 -4.77
CA VAL A 72 5.90 1.49 -3.35
C VAL A 72 5.65 0.20 -2.56
N THR A 73 4.53 -0.49 -2.83
CA THR A 73 4.24 -1.79 -2.20
C THR A 73 5.25 -2.86 -2.60
N THR A 74 5.66 -2.90 -3.87
CA THR A 74 6.69 -3.83 -4.35
C THR A 74 8.02 -3.60 -3.61
N LEU A 75 8.47 -2.36 -3.49
CA LEU A 75 9.70 -2.02 -2.77
C LEU A 75 9.60 -2.34 -1.26
N HIS A 76 8.41 -2.19 -0.65
CA HIS A 76 8.16 -2.61 0.73
C HIS A 76 8.41 -4.11 0.93
N GLU A 77 7.84 -4.94 0.05
CA GLU A 77 8.01 -6.40 0.14
C GLU A 77 9.44 -6.84 -0.22
N PHE A 78 10.11 -6.13 -1.13
CA PHE A 78 11.54 -6.38 -1.40
C PHE A 78 12.43 -5.99 -0.21
N ALA A 79 12.10 -4.94 0.54
CA ALA A 79 12.81 -4.60 1.77
C ALA A 79 12.67 -5.71 2.82
N HIS A 80 11.48 -6.35 2.91
CA HIS A 80 11.32 -7.53 3.75
C HIS A 80 12.19 -8.70 3.27
N LEU A 81 12.25 -8.95 1.97
CA LEU A 81 13.11 -9.98 1.39
C LEU A 81 14.59 -9.73 1.71
N THR A 82 15.13 -8.55 1.39
CA THR A 82 16.56 -8.25 1.61
C THR A 82 16.93 -8.27 3.09
N ASN A 83 16.05 -7.75 3.95
CA ASN A 83 16.23 -7.81 5.40
C ASN A 83 16.23 -9.26 5.91
N PHE A 84 15.35 -10.12 5.38
CA PHE A 84 15.34 -11.54 5.73
C PHE A 84 16.59 -12.27 5.25
N LEU A 85 17.07 -11.98 4.04
CA LEU A 85 18.30 -12.59 3.51
C LEU A 85 19.53 -12.22 4.34
N GLU A 86 19.60 -11.01 4.88
CA GLU A 86 20.74 -10.55 5.68
C GLU A 86 20.64 -10.98 7.16
N PHE A 87 19.45 -10.82 7.78
CA PHE A 87 19.29 -10.95 9.22
C PHE A 87 18.46 -12.17 9.65
N GLY A 88 17.74 -12.82 8.74
CA GLY A 88 16.80 -13.90 9.05
C GLY A 88 15.67 -13.42 9.98
N HIS A 89 15.28 -14.28 10.92
CA HIS A 89 14.24 -13.96 11.92
C HIS A 89 14.78 -13.25 13.18
N ARG A 90 16.03 -12.80 13.17
CA ARG A 90 16.70 -12.22 14.35
C ARG A 90 16.28 -10.78 14.65
N VAL A 91 15.71 -10.10 13.66
CA VAL A 91 15.33 -8.68 13.74
C VAL A 91 13.83 -8.51 13.52
N PRO A 92 13.21 -7.47 14.10
CA PRO A 92 11.79 -7.22 13.89
C PRO A 92 11.52 -6.85 12.41
N PRO A 93 10.35 -7.26 11.84
CA PRO A 93 10.03 -7.06 10.42
C PRO A 93 10.09 -5.62 9.92
N HIS A 94 9.83 -4.63 10.78
CA HIS A 94 9.89 -3.20 10.48
C HIS A 94 10.87 -2.46 11.41
N GLY A 95 11.94 -3.16 11.80
CA GLY A 95 13.05 -2.67 12.61
C GLY A 95 13.93 -1.64 11.90
N LYS A 96 15.01 -1.22 12.57
CA LYS A 96 15.98 -0.27 12.00
C LYS A 96 16.64 -0.84 10.72
N GLU A 97 16.86 -2.14 10.69
CA GLU A 97 17.45 -2.88 9.57
C GLU A 97 16.54 -2.83 8.35
N TRP A 98 15.27 -3.20 8.54
CA TRP A 98 14.28 -3.13 7.47
C TRP A 98 14.10 -1.70 6.94
N LYS A 99 14.06 -0.70 7.83
CA LYS A 99 13.98 0.71 7.43
C LYS A 99 15.18 1.13 6.58
N LEU A 100 16.38 0.66 6.89
CA LEU A 100 17.57 0.93 6.09
C LEU A 100 17.45 0.32 4.69
N HIS A 101 17.02 -0.94 4.58
CA HIS A 101 16.77 -1.58 3.28
C HIS A 101 15.69 -0.84 2.48
N TYR A 102 14.57 -0.51 3.11
CA TYR A 102 13.46 0.16 2.44
C TYR A 102 13.85 1.58 1.98
N THR A 103 14.56 2.35 2.80
CA THR A 103 15.09 3.66 2.39
C THR A 103 16.04 3.52 1.21
N ARG A 104 16.97 2.56 1.21
CA ARG A 104 17.87 2.32 0.07
C ARG A 104 17.12 2.01 -1.23
N LEU A 105 16.04 1.23 -1.14
CA LEU A 105 15.19 0.93 -2.29
C LEU A 105 14.36 2.13 -2.76
N LEU A 106 13.99 3.04 -1.86
CA LEU A 106 13.23 4.24 -2.22
C LEU A 106 14.11 5.36 -2.80
N LEU A 107 15.38 5.46 -2.44
CA LEU A 107 16.25 6.57 -2.88
C LEU A 107 16.30 6.74 -4.41
N PRO A 108 16.48 5.70 -5.24
CA PRO A 108 16.47 5.89 -6.69
C PRO A 108 15.12 6.39 -7.22
N VAL A 109 14.01 6.04 -6.57
CA VAL A 109 12.68 6.59 -6.90
C VAL A 109 12.58 8.04 -6.46
N ILE A 110 13.07 8.37 -5.26
CA ILE A 110 13.06 9.74 -4.74
C ILE A 110 13.92 10.67 -5.58
N ASP A 111 15.04 10.20 -6.14
CA ASP A 111 16.01 11.05 -6.86
C ASP A 111 15.71 11.12 -8.36
N HIS A 112 14.86 10.24 -8.90
CA HIS A 112 14.53 10.25 -10.32
C HIS A 112 13.82 11.54 -10.75
N SER A 113 14.19 12.09 -11.90
CA SER A 113 13.63 13.35 -12.44
C SER A 113 12.13 13.23 -12.75
N GLU A 114 11.71 12.07 -13.25
CA GLU A 114 10.30 11.79 -13.60
C GLU A 114 9.39 11.44 -12.40
N THR A 115 9.91 11.47 -11.16
CA THR A 115 9.08 11.27 -9.97
C THR A 115 8.22 12.51 -9.73
N PRO A 116 6.87 12.36 -9.66
CA PRO A 116 5.99 13.49 -9.35
C PRO A 116 6.37 14.14 -8.03
N GLU A 117 6.43 15.46 -8.00
CA GLU A 117 6.93 16.19 -6.82
C GLU A 117 6.13 15.89 -5.55
N VAL A 118 4.80 15.77 -5.68
CA VAL A 118 3.92 15.39 -4.55
C VAL A 118 4.30 14.03 -3.96
N LEU A 119 4.70 13.07 -4.80
CA LEU A 119 5.15 11.74 -4.36
C LEU A 119 6.55 11.82 -3.76
N ARG A 120 7.47 12.58 -4.38
CA ARG A 120 8.84 12.81 -3.87
C ARG A 120 8.82 13.33 -2.44
N VAL A 121 8.05 14.40 -2.19
CA VAL A 121 7.90 15.00 -0.85
C VAL A 121 7.31 14.00 0.14
N ALA A 122 6.30 13.23 -0.27
CA ALA A 122 5.68 12.23 0.59
C ALA A 122 6.64 11.08 0.95
N LEU A 123 7.44 10.61 -0.02
CA LEU A 123 8.45 9.58 0.18
C LEU A 123 9.57 10.07 1.12
N LEU A 124 10.11 11.28 0.91
CA LEU A 124 11.12 11.89 1.79
C LEU A 124 10.63 12.03 3.24
N LYS A 125 9.38 12.46 3.43
CA LYS A 125 8.78 12.53 4.76
C LYS A 125 8.60 11.14 5.38
N SER A 126 8.20 10.16 4.57
CA SER A 126 8.05 8.78 5.04
C SER A 126 9.39 8.16 5.45
N THR A 127 10.48 8.41 4.71
CA THR A 127 11.80 7.84 5.02
C THR A 127 12.41 8.43 6.29
N THR A 128 12.17 9.71 6.55
CA THR A 128 12.63 10.39 7.77
C THR A 128 11.80 10.05 9.01
N ASN A 129 10.47 9.88 8.87
CA ASN A 129 9.54 9.69 9.99
C ASN A 129 9.09 8.24 10.21
N MET A 130 9.70 7.27 9.54
CA MET A 130 9.27 5.87 9.56
C MET A 130 9.18 5.33 11.00
N LYS A 131 7.95 5.20 11.53
CA LYS A 131 7.67 4.63 12.86
C LYS A 131 7.82 3.10 12.82
N ALA A 132 7.94 2.45 13.99
CA ALA A 132 8.25 1.01 14.10
C ALA A 132 7.12 0.05 13.63
N SER A 133 5.97 0.55 13.15
CA SER A 133 4.81 -0.27 12.79
C SER A 133 4.55 -0.28 11.28
N SER A 134 4.28 -1.47 10.73
CA SER A 134 3.95 -1.85 9.34
C SER A 134 2.90 -1.01 8.57
N CYS A 135 2.28 0.01 9.16
CA CYS A 135 1.38 0.88 8.42
C CYS A 135 2.24 1.89 7.65
N THR A 136 2.19 1.82 6.33
CA THR A 136 2.59 2.92 5.44
C THR A 136 2.19 4.25 6.08
N ASP A 137 3.11 5.21 6.08
CA ASP A 137 2.86 6.55 6.58
C ASP A 137 1.51 7.05 6.04
N GLN A 138 0.62 7.51 6.92
CA GLN A 138 -0.74 7.90 6.52
C GLN A 138 -0.72 9.01 5.47
N GLN A 139 0.28 9.90 5.51
CA GLN A 139 0.47 10.94 4.52
C GLN A 139 0.95 10.37 3.18
N LEU A 140 1.88 9.40 3.20
CA LEU A 140 2.28 8.69 1.98
C LEU A 140 1.08 7.95 1.37
N GLN A 141 0.30 7.23 2.18
CA GLN A 141 -0.89 6.54 1.70
C GLN A 141 -1.91 7.53 1.11
N ARG A 142 -2.17 8.66 1.77
CA ARG A 142 -3.05 9.71 1.25
C ARG A 142 -2.57 10.25 -0.10
N THR A 143 -1.26 10.43 -0.25
CA THR A 143 -0.65 10.88 -1.52
C THR A 143 -0.78 9.82 -2.61
N LEU A 144 -0.54 8.55 -2.28
CA LEU A 144 -0.67 7.45 -3.24
C LEU A 144 -2.11 7.29 -3.76
N LEU A 145 -3.12 7.57 -2.93
CA LEU A 145 -4.53 7.56 -3.35
C LEU A 145 -4.86 8.65 -4.36
N THR A 146 -4.10 9.74 -4.45
CA THR A 146 -4.36 10.79 -5.45
C THR A 146 -4.02 10.35 -6.88
N PHE A 147 -3.32 9.22 -7.03
CA PHE A 147 -3.01 8.60 -8.31
C PHE A 147 -4.00 7.51 -8.71
N ASP A 148 -4.98 7.19 -7.87
CA ASP A 148 -6.09 6.34 -8.27
C ASP A 148 -6.94 7.08 -9.33
N SER A 149 -7.42 6.35 -10.33
CA SER A 149 -8.39 6.88 -11.28
C SER A 149 -9.63 7.35 -10.51
N ARG A 150 -10.03 8.62 -10.70
CA ARG A 150 -11.16 9.20 -9.98
C ARG A 150 -12.40 8.34 -10.19
N ASN A 151 -12.91 7.80 -9.09
CA ASN A 151 -14.29 7.34 -9.02
C ASN A 151 -15.05 8.43 -8.26
N ASP A 152 -15.77 9.27 -9.00
CA ASP A 152 -16.40 10.48 -8.44
C ASP A 152 -17.43 10.15 -7.33
N ASN A 153 -17.87 8.89 -7.23
CA ASN A 153 -18.84 8.45 -6.23
C ASN A 153 -18.21 7.99 -4.89
N LEU A 154 -16.88 7.90 -4.79
CA LEU A 154 -16.23 7.40 -3.57
C LEU A 154 -15.36 8.49 -2.92
N LEU A 155 -15.70 8.82 -1.67
CA LEU A 155 -14.91 9.72 -0.83
C LEU A 155 -14.13 8.92 0.21
N THR A 156 -12.97 9.42 0.62
CA THR A 156 -12.28 8.90 1.80
C THR A 156 -13.08 9.28 3.05
N LEU A 157 -13.21 8.37 4.01
CA LEU A 157 -13.97 8.58 5.25
C LEU A 157 -13.59 9.87 5.98
N GLU A 158 -12.33 10.28 5.97
CA GLU A 158 -11.87 11.53 6.59
C GLU A 158 -12.51 12.79 6.01
N LYS A 159 -12.94 12.77 4.74
CA LYS A 159 -13.61 13.89 4.07
C LYS A 159 -15.10 14.01 4.43
N LEU A 160 -15.72 12.96 4.96
CA LEU A 160 -17.13 13.02 5.32
C LEU A 160 -17.37 13.89 6.57
N PRO A 161 -18.55 14.53 6.71
CA PRO A 161 -18.92 15.28 7.91
C PRO A 161 -18.87 14.41 9.17
N LYS A 162 -18.77 15.05 10.35
CA LYS A 162 -18.86 14.33 11.64
C LYS A 162 -20.26 13.72 11.81
N ASN A 163 -20.35 12.55 12.44
CA ASN A 163 -21.59 11.83 12.73
C ASN A 163 -22.44 11.46 11.49
N CYS A 164 -21.89 11.58 10.28
CA CYS A 164 -22.59 11.14 9.07
C CYS A 164 -22.78 9.62 9.07
N THR A 165 -23.77 9.15 8.33
CA THR A 165 -23.94 7.74 7.99
C THR A 165 -23.29 7.43 6.64
N PHE A 166 -22.61 6.30 6.52
CA PHE A 166 -21.94 5.89 5.28
C PHE A 166 -22.01 4.37 5.08
N ALA A 167 -21.97 3.95 3.81
CA ALA A 167 -21.85 2.55 3.45
C ALA A 167 -20.38 2.15 3.26
N LEU A 168 -20.02 0.97 3.78
CA LEU A 168 -18.73 0.35 3.56
C LEU A 168 -18.87 -1.18 3.54
N SER A 169 -18.47 -1.82 2.43
CA SER A 169 -18.50 -3.28 2.28
C SER A 169 -19.87 -3.92 2.59
N GLY A 170 -20.95 -3.30 2.12
CA GLY A 170 -22.32 -3.80 2.31
C GLY A 170 -22.90 -3.60 3.71
N LYS A 171 -22.23 -2.81 4.56
CA LYS A 171 -22.71 -2.42 5.89
C LYS A 171 -22.84 -0.91 6.00
N THR A 172 -23.77 -0.48 6.84
CA THR A 172 -24.01 0.92 7.15
C THR A 172 -23.40 1.27 8.50
N PHE A 173 -22.64 2.36 8.55
CA PHE A 173 -21.93 2.82 9.73
C PHE A 173 -22.20 4.28 10.02
N GLU A 174 -22.20 4.62 11.31
CA GLU A 174 -22.11 6.00 11.79
C GLU A 174 -20.63 6.36 12.04
N LYS A 175 -20.18 7.50 11.52
CA LYS A 175 -18.81 8.00 11.72
C LYS A 175 -18.63 8.60 13.12
N GLY A 176 -17.88 7.91 13.98
CA GLY A 176 -17.50 8.44 15.28
C GLY A 176 -16.16 9.18 15.29
N ILE A 177 -15.44 9.07 16.40
CA ILE A 177 -14.21 9.84 16.68
C ILE A 177 -12.97 9.25 16.01
N LEU A 178 -12.04 10.11 15.60
CA LEU A 178 -10.74 9.71 15.07
C LEU A 178 -9.83 9.19 16.19
N ARG A 179 -9.23 8.03 15.97
CA ARG A 179 -8.22 7.37 16.81
C ARG A 179 -6.97 7.12 15.98
N ARG A 180 -5.99 8.02 16.10
CA ARG A 180 -4.76 8.06 15.29
C ARG A 180 -5.09 8.17 13.79
N THR A 181 -5.19 7.04 13.09
CA THR A 181 -5.41 6.95 11.64
C THR A 181 -6.75 6.29 11.27
N ARG A 182 -7.56 5.90 12.27
CA ARG A 182 -8.82 5.18 12.06
C ARG A 182 -9.96 5.83 12.84
N TYR A 183 -11.15 5.90 12.26
CA TYR A 183 -12.36 6.32 12.96
C TYR A 183 -12.97 5.13 13.71
N LEU A 184 -13.44 5.38 14.93
CA LEU A 184 -14.29 4.45 15.67
C LEU A 184 -15.72 4.60 15.15
N CYS A 185 -16.14 3.69 14.29
CA CYS A 185 -17.44 3.71 13.62
C CYS A 185 -18.39 2.67 14.23
N THR A 186 -19.67 2.99 14.31
CA THR A 186 -20.68 2.08 14.87
C THR A 186 -21.51 1.51 13.72
N ASP A 187 -21.61 0.19 13.62
CA ASP A 187 -22.52 -0.48 12.68
C ASP A 187 -23.97 -0.18 13.12
N VAL A 188 -24.76 0.43 12.23
CA VAL A 188 -26.10 0.93 12.55
C VAL A 188 -27.05 -0.20 12.94
N ASN A 189 -26.87 -1.39 12.34
CA ASN A 189 -27.73 -2.56 12.56
C ASN A 189 -27.33 -3.31 13.82
N SER A 190 -26.03 -3.63 13.97
CA SER A 190 -25.57 -4.48 15.09
C SER A 190 -25.15 -3.71 16.33
N LYS A 191 -25.04 -2.37 16.25
CA LYS A 191 -24.49 -1.47 17.28
C LYS A 191 -23.05 -1.78 17.70
N ARG A 192 -22.35 -2.67 16.99
CA ARG A 192 -20.95 -3.00 17.24
C ARG A 192 -20.04 -1.91 16.71
N GLN A 193 -18.93 -1.66 17.42
CA GLN A 193 -17.93 -0.69 17.02
C GLN A 193 -16.79 -1.32 16.23
N TYR A 194 -16.29 -0.58 15.24
CA TYR A 194 -15.24 -0.99 14.32
C TYR A 194 -14.25 0.15 14.10
N LEU A 195 -12.96 -0.16 13.96
CA LEU A 195 -11.96 0.81 13.53
C LEU A 195 -11.85 0.81 12.01
N VAL A 196 -12.40 1.85 11.38
CA VAL A 196 -12.37 2.03 9.93
C VAL A 196 -11.26 3.00 9.55
N SER A 197 -10.47 2.69 8.52
CA SER A 197 -9.40 3.59 8.06
C SER A 197 -9.96 4.97 7.70
N ALA A 198 -9.29 6.04 8.13
CA ALA A 198 -9.60 7.40 7.69
C ALA A 198 -9.53 7.55 6.16
N LEU A 199 -8.68 6.74 5.53
CA LEU A 199 -8.49 6.69 4.09
C LEU A 199 -9.33 5.61 3.39
N ALA A 200 -10.28 4.97 4.09
CA ALA A 200 -11.20 4.03 3.44
C ALA A 200 -12.10 4.79 2.47
N HIS A 201 -12.19 4.31 1.23
CA HIS A 201 -13.23 4.75 0.30
C HIS A 201 -14.59 4.25 0.80
N VAL A 202 -15.52 5.18 0.95
CA VAL A 202 -16.86 4.99 1.49
C VAL A 202 -17.87 5.75 0.64
N GLU A 203 -19.11 5.32 0.68
CA GLU A 203 -20.23 5.97 0.02
C GLU A 203 -21.04 6.71 1.08
N LEU A 204 -21.19 8.03 0.94
CA LEU A 204 -22.00 8.83 1.85
C LEU A 204 -23.47 8.42 1.67
N ILE A 205 -24.16 8.17 2.78
CA ILE A 205 -25.62 8.00 2.74
C ILE A 205 -26.20 9.35 3.15
N GLU A 206 -26.80 10.04 2.19
CA GLU A 206 -27.57 11.25 2.47
C GLU A 206 -28.81 10.84 3.26
N ASN A 207 -28.94 11.38 4.47
CA ASN A 207 -30.21 11.32 5.17
C ASN A 207 -31.04 12.49 4.63
N GLU A 208 -32.00 12.22 3.75
CA GLU A 208 -33.12 13.13 3.52
C GLU A 208 -33.91 13.21 4.84
N GLU A 209 -33.62 14.22 5.67
CA GLU A 209 -34.57 14.92 6.56
C GLU A 209 -33.82 15.64 7.71
N GLN A 210 -33.82 16.97 7.65
CA GLN A 210 -34.33 17.87 8.70
C GLN A 210 -34.32 19.30 8.15
N LEU A 211 -35.35 19.60 7.34
CA LEU A 211 -35.90 20.95 7.20
C LEU A 211 -36.96 21.12 8.29
#